data_AF-A0A5B2Z5B2-F1
#
_entry.id   AF-A0A5B2Z5B2-F1
#
_cell.length_a   1.000
_cell.length_b   1.000
_cell.length_c   1.000
_cell.angle_alpha   90.00
_cell.angle_beta   90.00
_cell.angle_gamma   90.00
#
_symmetry.space_group_name_H-M   'P 1'
#
loop_
_entity.id
_entity.type
_entity.pdbx_description
1 polymer ?
#
loop_
_entity_poly.entity_id
_entity_poly.type
_entity_poly.pdbx_seq_one_letter_code
_entity_poly.pdbx_strand_id
1 'polypeptide(L)'
;MLINTVSIGAYGQMSMESYAQINSTNESDRKSVNSTDTKESTARLNVTKTVLCDSSLGIPSDESVCKFVLDNVDANQFDLIVTDNQSQTNSFQGSSNGTIISLNKGNYTVKENSFNTMDIENQLGETAIVTIDTDANGDCVGQFNQVDDFETATGSIEQGQTQVCEIINTLSVTEGSSPEEP
;
A
#
# COMPACT_ATOMS: atom_id res chain seq x y z
N MET A 1 8.26 -8.99 49.77
CA MET A 1 7.16 -9.94 50.01
C MET A 1 6.37 -9.43 51.20
N LEU A 2 5.23 -8.78 50.95
CA LEU A 2 4.26 -8.41 51.99
C LEU A 2 2.95 -9.02 51.53
N ILE A 3 2.50 -10.02 52.27
CA ILE A 3 1.25 -10.74 52.07
C ILE A 3 0.29 -10.12 53.09
N ASN A 4 -0.85 -9.58 52.64
CA ASN A 4 -1.98 -9.31 53.52
C ASN A 4 -3.24 -9.93 52.93
N THR A 5 -3.92 -10.65 53.80
CA THR A 5 -5.06 -11.53 53.57
C THR A 5 -6.40 -10.79 53.56
N VAL A 6 -7.33 -11.45 52.88
CA VAL A 6 -8.78 -11.28 52.66
C VAL A 6 -9.62 -10.85 53.89
N SER A 7 -10.72 -10.12 53.64
CA SER A 7 -12.00 -10.34 54.35
C SER A 7 -13.20 -10.17 53.40
N ILE A 8 -14.13 -11.12 53.52
CA ILE A 8 -15.33 -11.35 52.73
C ILE A 8 -16.51 -10.61 53.36
N GLY A 9 -17.27 -9.88 52.55
CA GLY A 9 -18.59 -9.37 52.91
C GLY A 9 -19.66 -10.09 52.09
N ALA A 10 -20.35 -11.03 52.71
CA ALA A 10 -21.61 -11.59 52.22
C ALA A 10 -22.76 -10.63 52.53
N TYR A 11 -23.83 -10.66 51.73
CA TYR A 11 -25.24 -10.89 52.13
C TYR A 11 -26.16 -10.48 50.98
N GLY A 12 -27.08 -11.39 50.61
CA GLY A 12 -28.18 -11.10 49.69
C GLY A 12 -28.66 -12.29 48.86
N GLN A 13 -29.09 -13.38 49.51
CA GLN A 13 -29.95 -14.41 48.89
C GLN A 13 -31.43 -14.02 49.01
N MET A 14 -32.17 -14.08 47.90
CA MET A 14 -33.59 -14.50 47.81
C MET A 14 -33.74 -15.14 46.41
N SER A 15 -33.94 -16.46 46.25
CA SER A 15 -35.22 -17.20 46.36
C SER A 15 -36.26 -16.65 45.38
N MET A 16 -36.94 -17.37 44.49
CA MET A 16 -37.33 -18.78 44.42
C MET A 16 -37.73 -19.12 42.97
N GLU A 17 -37.84 -20.41 42.71
CA GLU A 17 -38.16 -21.11 41.46
C GLU A 17 -39.48 -20.70 40.79
N SER A 18 -39.54 -20.87 39.46
CA SER A 18 -40.76 -21.37 38.81
C SER A 18 -40.44 -21.99 37.44
N TYR A 19 -40.61 -23.30 37.35
CA TYR A 19 -40.66 -24.05 36.11
C TYR A 19 -42.03 -23.84 35.44
N ALA A 20 -42.04 -23.48 34.16
CA ALA A 20 -43.17 -23.67 33.25
C ALA A 20 -42.60 -24.15 31.91
N GLN A 21 -42.49 -25.46 31.73
CA GLN A 21 -43.39 -26.29 30.90
C GLN A 21 -43.39 -25.93 29.41
N ILE A 22 -42.79 -26.84 28.63
CA ILE A 22 -42.82 -26.91 27.18
C ILE A 22 -44.24 -27.33 26.77
N ASN A 23 -44.89 -26.56 25.90
CA ASN A 23 -46.01 -27.04 25.11
C ASN A 23 -45.79 -26.62 23.65
N SER A 24 -45.71 -27.63 22.78
CA SER A 24 -45.58 -27.52 21.32
C SER A 24 -46.96 -27.36 20.68
N THR A 25 -47.10 -26.40 19.76
CA THR A 25 -47.87 -26.58 18.50
C THR A 25 -47.41 -25.56 17.46
N ASN A 26 -46.76 -26.10 16.42
CA ASN A 26 -46.50 -25.70 15.03
C ASN A 26 -46.77 -24.29 14.46
N GLU A 27 -45.75 -23.89 13.67
CA GLU A 27 -45.74 -23.13 12.40
C GLU A 27 -45.90 -21.60 12.40
N SER A 28 -44.76 -20.91 12.27
CA SER A 28 -44.40 -20.23 11.00
C SER A 28 -42.94 -19.76 11.04
N ASP A 29 -42.19 -20.19 10.02
CA ASP A 29 -40.92 -19.67 9.53
C ASP A 29 -40.14 -18.69 10.41
N ARG A 30 -39.26 -19.22 11.25
CA ARG A 30 -38.04 -18.49 11.63
C ARG A 30 -36.87 -19.25 11.06
N LYS A 31 -36.51 -18.90 9.81
CA LYS A 31 -35.18 -19.18 9.25
C LYS A 31 -34.17 -18.98 10.37
N SER A 32 -33.51 -20.06 10.75
CA SER A 32 -32.20 -19.97 11.39
C SER A 32 -31.33 -19.22 10.39
N VAL A 33 -31.27 -17.90 10.54
CA VAL A 33 -30.17 -17.13 9.99
C VAL A 33 -29.00 -17.55 10.85
N ASN A 34 -28.35 -18.62 10.42
CA ASN A 34 -26.98 -18.87 10.78
C ASN A 34 -26.20 -17.68 10.18
N SER A 35 -26.19 -16.56 10.91
CA SER A 35 -25.28 -15.46 10.65
C SER A 35 -23.90 -15.93 11.03
N THR A 36 -23.32 -16.80 10.21
CA THR A 36 -21.90 -16.67 9.90
C THR A 36 -21.77 -15.39 9.08
N ASP A 37 -21.96 -14.25 9.74
CA ASP A 37 -21.36 -13.01 9.30
C ASP A 37 -19.90 -13.10 9.76
N THR A 38 -19.17 -14.05 9.18
CA THR A 38 -17.77 -13.81 8.90
C THR A 38 -17.80 -12.66 7.90
N LYS A 39 -17.84 -11.43 8.42
CA LYS A 39 -17.18 -10.32 7.75
C LYS A 39 -15.78 -10.83 7.52
N GLU A 40 -15.53 -11.38 6.33
CA GLU A 40 -14.19 -11.69 5.91
C GLU A 40 -13.44 -10.36 6.05
N SER A 41 -12.56 -10.29 7.04
CA SER A 41 -11.76 -9.09 7.25
C SER A 41 -10.87 -8.97 6.03
N THR A 42 -11.19 -8.04 5.13
CA THR A 42 -10.35 -7.77 3.96
C THR A 42 -8.94 -7.45 4.44
N ALA A 43 -7.95 -7.88 3.66
CA ALA A 43 -6.58 -7.54 3.92
C ALA A 43 -6.32 -6.07 3.53
N ARG A 44 -5.23 -5.48 4.02
CA ARG A 44 -4.86 -4.09 3.73
C ARG A 44 -3.46 -4.05 3.12
N LEU A 45 -3.33 -3.44 1.96
CA LEU A 45 -2.03 -3.17 1.36
C LEU A 45 -1.79 -1.67 1.43
N ASN A 46 -0.67 -1.24 2.03
CA ASN A 46 -0.19 0.12 1.95
C ASN A 46 0.84 0.20 0.81
N VAL A 47 0.50 0.91 -0.27
CA VAL A 47 1.41 1.09 -1.40
C VAL A 47 2.05 2.46 -1.32
N THR A 48 3.38 2.52 -1.18
CA THR A 48 4.15 3.78 -1.18
C THR A 48 4.85 3.98 -2.52
N LYS A 49 4.96 5.25 -2.92
CA LYS A 49 5.74 5.65 -4.10
C LYS A 49 6.87 6.58 -3.69
N THR A 50 8.09 6.18 -3.98
CA THR A 50 9.30 6.96 -3.71
C THR A 50 9.92 7.40 -5.04
N VAL A 51 10.35 8.66 -5.10
CA VAL A 51 11.09 9.22 -6.23
C VAL A 51 12.47 9.60 -5.73
N LEU A 52 13.49 9.07 -6.39
CA LEU A 52 14.90 9.33 -6.15
C LEU A 52 15.50 9.95 -7.41
N CYS A 53 16.67 10.57 -7.26
CA CYS A 53 17.46 11.06 -8.37
C CYS A 53 18.90 10.61 -8.21
N ASP A 54 19.49 10.20 -9.32
CA ASP A 54 20.93 10.04 -9.50
C ASP A 54 21.35 10.91 -10.68
N SER A 55 22.42 11.69 -10.53
CA SER A 55 22.87 12.60 -11.57
C SER A 55 24.36 12.47 -11.80
N SER A 56 24.76 12.58 -13.06
CA SER A 56 26.16 12.61 -13.47
C SER A 56 26.42 13.72 -14.49
N LEU A 57 27.58 14.37 -14.35
CA LEU A 57 28.01 15.48 -15.21
C LEU A 57 27.01 16.65 -15.19
N GLY A 58 26.30 16.82 -14.08
CA GLY A 58 25.32 17.88 -13.86
C GLY A 58 25.96 19.26 -13.72
N ILE A 59 25.29 20.27 -14.27
CA ILE A 59 25.69 21.69 -14.18
C ILE A 59 24.64 22.45 -13.36
N PRO A 60 25.03 23.24 -12.33
CA PRO A 60 26.39 23.47 -11.83
C PRO A 60 26.96 22.32 -10.98
N SER A 61 26.12 21.37 -10.58
CA SER A 61 26.52 20.12 -9.92
C SER A 61 25.43 19.06 -10.06
N ASP A 62 25.79 17.79 -9.86
CA ASP A 62 24.83 16.67 -9.80
C ASP A 62 23.75 16.90 -8.72
N GLU A 63 24.14 17.49 -7.58
CA GLU A 63 23.20 17.83 -6.49
C GLU A 63 22.18 18.89 -6.92
N SER A 64 22.61 19.91 -7.66
CA SER A 64 21.71 20.96 -8.16
C SER A 64 20.71 20.42 -9.18
N VAL A 65 21.17 19.52 -10.06
CA VAL A 65 20.31 18.81 -11.00
C VAL A 65 19.30 17.94 -10.26
N CYS A 66 19.76 17.13 -9.30
CA CYS A 66 18.84 16.29 -8.55
C CYS A 66 17.86 17.06 -7.67
N LYS A 67 18.28 18.20 -7.11
CA LYS A 67 17.35 19.11 -6.43
C LYS A 67 16.28 19.60 -7.40
N PHE A 68 16.65 20.06 -8.59
CA PHE A 68 15.70 20.50 -9.60
C PHE A 68 14.72 19.39 -10.00
N VAL A 69 15.22 18.17 -10.23
CA VAL A 69 14.37 17.02 -10.56
C VAL A 69 13.38 16.73 -9.42
N LEU A 70 13.84 16.63 -8.18
CA LEU A 70 12.98 16.30 -7.03
C LEU A 70 12.02 17.44 -6.65
N ASP A 71 12.30 18.68 -7.05
CA ASP A 71 11.38 19.81 -6.91
C ASP A 71 10.27 19.81 -7.99
N ASN A 72 10.45 19.08 -9.10
CA ASN A 72 9.52 19.08 -10.25
C ASN A 72 8.90 17.71 -10.56
N VAL A 73 9.45 16.62 -10.02
CA VAL A 73 8.97 15.26 -10.20
C VAL A 73 8.62 14.67 -8.85
N ASP A 74 7.32 14.49 -8.61
CA ASP A 74 6.79 14.00 -7.35
C ASP A 74 6.00 12.69 -7.52
N ALA A 75 5.81 12.00 -6.40
CA ALA A 75 5.20 10.67 -6.37
C ALA A 75 3.80 10.61 -7.02
N ASN A 76 3.03 11.71 -7.00
CA ASN A 76 1.66 11.73 -7.52
C ASN A 76 1.57 11.78 -9.05
N GLN A 77 2.68 12.02 -9.75
CA GLN A 77 2.74 11.99 -11.21
C GLN A 77 2.79 10.56 -11.76
N PHE A 78 3.02 9.57 -10.89
CA PHE A 78 3.06 8.15 -11.24
C PHE A 78 1.72 7.50 -10.90
N ASP A 79 1.04 6.94 -11.90
CA ASP A 79 -0.19 6.18 -11.70
C ASP A 79 0.12 4.71 -11.38
N LEU A 80 -0.39 4.24 -10.25
CA LEU A 80 -0.27 2.87 -9.79
C LEU A 80 -1.59 2.12 -9.96
N ILE A 81 -1.49 0.88 -10.39
CA ILE A 81 -2.60 -0.03 -10.63
C ILE A 81 -2.35 -1.29 -9.80
N VAL A 82 -3.23 -1.57 -8.84
CA VAL A 82 -3.19 -2.82 -8.06
C VAL A 82 -4.31 -3.74 -8.50
N THR A 83 -3.96 -4.96 -8.88
CA THR A 83 -4.90 -6.02 -9.23
C THR A 83 -4.79 -7.14 -8.22
N ASP A 84 -5.92 -7.56 -7.66
CA ASP A 84 -5.98 -8.70 -6.74
C ASP A 84 -6.27 -10.03 -7.46
N ASN A 85 -6.27 -11.12 -6.70
CA ASN A 85 -6.53 -12.46 -7.21
C ASN A 85 -7.96 -12.69 -7.74
N GLN A 86 -8.90 -11.78 -7.47
CA GLN A 86 -10.26 -11.80 -8.02
C GLN A 86 -10.39 -10.86 -9.24
N SER A 87 -9.26 -10.35 -9.74
CA SER A 87 -9.19 -9.38 -10.83
C SER A 87 -9.87 -8.04 -10.50
N GLN A 88 -10.03 -7.72 -9.21
CA GLN A 88 -10.43 -6.37 -8.80
C GLN A 88 -9.24 -5.44 -8.99
N THR A 89 -9.47 -4.32 -9.69
CA THR A 89 -8.45 -3.32 -9.97
C THR A 89 -8.70 -2.05 -9.16
N ASN A 90 -7.66 -1.55 -8.50
CA ASN A 90 -7.63 -0.25 -7.85
C ASN A 90 -6.56 0.60 -8.56
N SER A 91 -6.93 1.80 -9.04
CA SER A 91 -5.99 2.74 -9.67
C SER A 91 -5.93 4.01 -8.85
N PHE A 92 -4.73 4.52 -8.61
CA PHE A 92 -4.51 5.74 -7.83
C PHE A 92 -3.17 6.38 -8.18
N GLN A 93 -3.06 7.68 -7.97
CA GLN A 93 -1.79 8.40 -8.04
C GLN A 93 -0.88 7.97 -6.87
N GLY A 94 0.42 7.86 -7.14
CA GLY A 94 1.42 7.53 -6.15
C GLY A 94 1.48 8.55 -5.01
N SER A 95 1.98 8.09 -3.86
CA SER A 95 2.12 8.91 -2.66
C SER A 95 3.29 8.43 -1.83
N SER A 96 4.17 9.35 -1.43
CA SER A 96 5.27 9.07 -0.50
C SER A 96 4.77 8.77 0.92
N ASN A 97 3.57 9.24 1.27
CA ASN A 97 2.90 8.89 2.54
C ASN A 97 2.16 7.54 2.48
N GLY A 98 2.09 6.95 1.29
CA GLY A 98 1.39 5.70 1.04
C GLY A 98 -0.10 5.87 0.75
N THR A 99 -0.66 4.85 0.08
CA THR A 99 -2.09 4.69 -0.20
C THR A 99 -2.52 3.33 0.31
N ILE A 100 -3.46 3.31 1.26
CA ILE A 100 -3.97 2.07 1.83
C ILE A 100 -5.21 1.62 1.06
N ILE A 101 -5.15 0.43 0.48
CA ILE A 101 -6.27 -0.23 -0.21
C ILE A 101 -6.66 -1.52 0.48
N SER A 102 -7.93 -1.90 0.34
CA SER A 102 -8.44 -3.19 0.82
C SER A 102 -8.38 -4.21 -0.30
N LEU A 103 -7.81 -5.39 -0.01
CA LEU A 103 -7.67 -6.49 -0.95
C LEU A 103 -8.32 -7.76 -0.40
N ASN A 104 -8.71 -8.65 -1.31
CA ASN A 104 -9.03 -10.02 -0.95
C ASN A 104 -7.75 -10.79 -0.60
N LYS A 105 -7.88 -11.88 0.17
CA LYS A 105 -6.75 -12.78 0.45
C LYS A 105 -6.26 -13.41 -0.85
N GLY A 106 -4.95 -13.57 -0.99
CA GLY A 106 -4.30 -14.19 -2.14
C GLY A 106 -3.23 -13.30 -2.75
N ASN A 107 -2.87 -13.60 -4.00
CA ASN A 107 -1.85 -12.86 -4.72
C ASN A 107 -2.37 -11.50 -5.19
N TYR A 108 -1.49 -10.52 -5.24
CA TYR A 108 -1.74 -9.23 -5.85
C TYR A 108 -0.57 -8.84 -6.75
N THR A 109 -0.85 -7.96 -7.71
CA THR A 109 0.14 -7.34 -8.58
C THR A 109 0.01 -5.83 -8.51
N VAL A 110 1.12 -5.12 -8.36
CA VAL A 110 1.21 -3.66 -8.47
C VAL A 110 1.91 -3.36 -9.80
N LYS A 111 1.26 -2.57 -10.65
CA LYS A 111 1.82 -2.10 -11.91
C LYS A 111 1.90 -0.58 -11.87
N GLU A 112 2.92 -0.03 -12.50
CA GLU A 112 3.05 1.39 -12.74
C GLU A 112 2.85 1.69 -14.23
N ASN A 113 2.20 2.82 -14.53
CA ASN A 113 2.14 3.33 -15.89
C ASN A 113 3.44 4.05 -16.25
N SER A 114 3.86 3.94 -17.51
CA SER A 114 5.05 4.64 -18.00
C SER A 114 4.95 6.14 -17.79
N PHE A 115 6.01 6.73 -17.25
CA PHE A 115 6.17 8.18 -17.10
C PHE A 115 6.97 8.73 -18.28
N ASN A 116 6.58 9.90 -18.79
CA ASN A 116 7.28 10.55 -19.90
C ASN A 116 8.33 11.53 -19.38
N THR A 117 9.61 11.26 -19.63
CA THR A 117 10.74 12.10 -19.18
C THR A 117 10.97 13.35 -20.04
N MET A 118 10.30 13.46 -21.19
CA MET A 118 10.56 14.54 -22.16
C MET A 118 10.40 15.94 -21.57
N ASP A 119 9.43 16.14 -20.68
CA ASP A 119 9.20 17.45 -20.06
C ASP A 119 10.32 17.86 -19.10
N ILE A 120 10.91 16.90 -18.37
CA ILE A 120 12.03 17.18 -17.46
C ILE A 120 13.35 17.30 -18.23
N GLU A 121 13.55 16.49 -19.28
CA GLU A 121 14.69 16.60 -20.20
C GLU A 121 14.77 18.00 -20.83
N ASN A 122 13.65 18.49 -21.38
CA ASN A 122 13.58 19.81 -21.99
C ASN A 122 13.92 20.95 -21.03
N GLN A 123 13.65 20.78 -19.73
CA GLN A 123 13.96 21.78 -18.70
C GLN A 123 15.42 21.71 -18.24
N LEU A 124 16.04 20.53 -18.32
CA LEU A 124 17.43 20.29 -17.98
C LEU A 124 18.39 20.61 -19.14
N GLY A 125 17.88 20.86 -20.34
CA GLY A 125 18.65 21.31 -21.50
C GLY A 125 18.80 20.24 -22.59
N GLU A 126 19.20 20.67 -23.79
CA GLU A 126 19.15 19.84 -25.03
C GLU A 126 20.02 18.57 -25.00
N THR A 127 21.05 18.54 -24.13
CA THR A 127 21.95 17.39 -23.97
C THR A 127 21.54 16.46 -22.84
N ALA A 128 20.54 16.83 -22.03
CA ALA A 128 20.13 16.04 -20.89
C ALA A 128 19.48 14.72 -21.35
N ILE A 129 19.93 13.62 -20.76
CA ILE A 129 19.32 12.31 -20.92
C ILE A 129 18.74 11.91 -19.57
N VAL A 130 17.45 11.58 -19.52
CA VAL A 130 16.79 11.13 -18.30
C VAL A 130 16.22 9.73 -18.51
N THR A 131 16.65 8.78 -17.70
CA THR A 131 16.07 7.43 -17.65
C THR A 131 15.44 7.19 -16.29
N ILE A 132 14.53 6.21 -16.22
CA ILE A 132 13.88 5.82 -14.98
C ILE A 132 14.15 4.35 -14.74
N ASP A 133 14.81 4.06 -13.62
CA ASP A 133 14.97 2.71 -13.11
C ASP A 133 13.96 2.50 -11.97
N THR A 134 13.11 1.49 -12.12
CA THR A 134 12.06 1.16 -11.14
C THR A 134 12.43 -0.07 -10.34
N ASP A 135 12.30 0.01 -9.02
CA ASP A 135 12.48 -1.12 -8.09
C ASP A 135 11.26 -1.26 -7.17
N ALA A 136 11.16 -2.41 -6.50
CA ALA A 136 10.13 -2.68 -5.50
C ALA A 136 10.72 -3.28 -4.22
N ASN A 137 10.19 -2.83 -3.07
CA ASN A 137 10.64 -3.23 -1.75
C ASN A 137 9.46 -3.52 -0.80
N GLY A 138 9.75 -4.03 0.39
CA GLY A 138 8.76 -4.40 1.41
C GLY A 138 8.28 -5.85 1.24
N ASP A 139 6.97 -6.05 1.32
CA ASP A 139 6.31 -7.36 1.22
C ASP A 139 6.01 -7.76 -0.23
N CYS A 140 6.37 -6.91 -1.21
CA CYS A 140 6.28 -7.23 -2.64
C CYS A 140 7.66 -7.38 -3.28
N VAL A 141 7.71 -8.10 -4.40
CA VAL A 141 8.93 -8.39 -5.16
C VAL A 141 8.76 -7.90 -6.58
N GLY A 142 9.68 -7.06 -7.04
CA GLY A 142 9.75 -6.58 -8.42
C GLY A 142 9.94 -7.74 -9.41
N GLN A 143 9.26 -7.67 -10.54
CA GLN A 143 9.34 -8.60 -11.66
C GLN A 143 9.78 -7.80 -12.88
N PHE A 144 10.80 -8.31 -13.54
CA PHE A 144 11.49 -7.63 -14.63
C PHE A 144 11.46 -8.49 -15.89
N ASN A 145 11.49 -7.85 -17.05
CA ASN A 145 11.57 -8.54 -18.34
C ASN A 145 13.01 -9.05 -18.62
N GLN A 146 13.27 -9.55 -19.83
CA GLN A 146 14.58 -10.10 -20.20
C GLN A 146 15.70 -9.06 -20.40
N VAL A 147 15.34 -7.76 -20.41
CA VAL A 147 16.26 -6.64 -20.53
C VAL A 147 16.29 -5.79 -19.25
N ASP A 148 15.88 -6.38 -18.13
CA ASP A 148 15.83 -5.76 -16.80
C ASP A 148 14.87 -4.54 -16.68
N ASP A 149 13.89 -4.39 -17.57
CA ASP A 149 12.84 -3.38 -17.37
C ASP A 149 11.78 -3.90 -16.39
N PHE A 150 11.37 -3.05 -15.45
CA PHE A 150 10.30 -3.36 -14.50
C PHE A 150 8.96 -3.57 -15.23
N GLU A 151 8.29 -4.69 -14.94
CA GLU A 151 6.94 -4.97 -15.45
C GLU A 151 5.88 -4.78 -14.36
N THR A 152 6.08 -5.39 -13.20
CA THR A 152 5.15 -5.37 -12.05
C THR A 152 5.90 -5.67 -10.75
N ALA A 153 5.29 -5.37 -9.60
CA ALA A 153 5.66 -5.97 -8.32
C ALA A 153 4.57 -6.94 -7.87
N THR A 154 4.94 -8.07 -7.28
CA THR A 154 3.97 -9.09 -6.85
C THR A 154 4.12 -9.44 -5.38
N GLY A 155 3.03 -9.81 -4.74
CA GLY A 155 3.03 -10.28 -3.36
C GLY A 155 1.82 -11.16 -3.07
N SER A 156 1.77 -11.72 -1.86
CA SER A 156 0.65 -12.54 -1.39
C SER A 156 0.23 -12.08 -0.01
N ILE A 157 -1.06 -11.81 0.18
CA ILE A 157 -1.60 -11.28 1.43
C ILE A 157 -2.68 -12.19 2.01
N GLU A 158 -2.59 -12.49 3.30
CA GLU A 158 -3.60 -13.29 3.99
C GLU A 158 -4.72 -12.42 4.59
N GLN A 159 -5.82 -13.06 4.93
CA GLN A 159 -6.98 -12.40 5.50
C GLN A 159 -6.64 -11.61 6.77
N GLY A 160 -7.10 -10.36 6.85
CA GLY A 160 -6.85 -9.46 7.98
C GLY A 160 -5.40 -8.97 8.13
N GLN A 161 -4.48 -9.37 7.25
CA GLN A 161 -3.11 -8.85 7.28
C GLN A 161 -3.04 -7.41 6.80
N THR A 162 -1.97 -6.73 7.23
CA THR A 162 -1.53 -5.48 6.64
C THR A 162 -0.12 -5.68 6.10
N GLN A 163 0.09 -5.34 4.84
CA GLN A 163 1.39 -5.42 4.15
C GLN A 163 1.77 -4.05 3.59
N VAL A 164 3.06 -3.89 3.27
CA VAL A 164 3.62 -2.71 2.64
C VAL A 164 4.25 -3.12 1.31
N CYS A 165 3.96 -2.38 0.24
CA CYS A 165 4.66 -2.51 -1.03
C CYS A 165 5.18 -1.13 -1.43
N GLU A 166 6.49 -0.98 -1.49
CA GLU A 166 7.12 0.27 -1.92
C GLU A 166 7.54 0.13 -3.37
N ILE A 167 7.12 1.07 -4.22
CA ILE A 167 7.62 1.23 -5.59
C ILE A 167 8.55 2.44 -5.62
N ILE A 168 9.77 2.26 -6.11
CA ILE A 168 10.83 3.28 -6.11
C ILE A 168 11.18 3.58 -7.57
N ASN A 169 11.13 4.84 -7.97
CA ASN A 169 11.72 5.28 -9.24
C ASN A 169 12.96 6.10 -8.96
N THR A 170 14.08 5.70 -9.55
CA THR A 170 15.30 6.51 -9.60
C THR A 170 15.38 7.16 -10.97
N LEU A 171 15.28 8.49 -11.01
CA LEU A 171 15.53 9.25 -12.22
C LEU A 171 17.04 9.44 -12.37
N SER A 172 17.62 8.76 -13.35
CA SER A 172 19.04 8.84 -13.67
C SER A 172 19.24 9.91 -14.75
N VAL A 173 19.96 10.98 -14.41
CA VAL A 173 20.19 12.14 -15.27
C VAL A 173 21.66 12.21 -15.70
N THR A 174 21.91 12.32 -17.00
CA THR A 174 23.25 12.54 -17.54
C THR A 174 23.29 13.87 -18.30
N GLU A 175 24.35 14.68 -18.06
CA GLU A 175 24.58 15.96 -18.76
C GLU A 175 23.45 17.01 -18.61
N GLY A 176 22.70 16.95 -17.50
CA GLY A 176 21.65 17.92 -17.19
C GLY A 176 22.20 19.26 -16.66
N SER A 177 21.53 20.35 -16.99
CA SER A 177 21.79 21.70 -16.48
C SER A 177 20.57 22.19 -15.72
N SER A 178 20.65 22.29 -14.39
CA SER A 178 19.58 22.90 -13.61
C SER A 178 19.52 24.41 -13.90
N PRO A 179 18.34 25.01 -14.14
CA PRO A 179 18.20 26.46 -14.24
C PRO A 179 18.75 27.17 -12.99
N GLU A 180 19.39 28.33 -13.16
CA GLU A 180 19.74 29.17 -12.00
C GLU A 180 18.47 29.59 -11.26
N GLU A 181 18.48 29.50 -9.93
CA GLU A 181 17.41 30.03 -9.09
C GLU A 181 17.36 31.56 -9.29
N PRO A 182 16.21 32.15 -9.65
CA PRO A 182 16.10 33.57 -10.00
C PRO A 182 16.41 34.54 -8.84
#